data_AF-A0A377UTJ1-F1
#
_entry.id   AF-A0A377UTJ1-F1
#
_cell.length_a   1.000
_cell.length_b   1.000
_cell.length_c   1.000
_cell.angle_alpha   90.00
_cell.angle_beta   90.00
_cell.angle_gamma   90.00
#
_symmetry.space_group_name_H-M   'P 1'
#
loop_
_entity.id
_entity.type
_entity.pdbx_description
1 polymer ?
#
loop_
_entity_poly.entity_id
_entity_poly.type
_entity_poly.pdbx_seq_one_letter_code
_entity_poly.pdbx_strand_id
1 'polypeptide(L)'
;MMITLRKLPLAVAVAAGVMSAQALAVDFHGYARSGIGWTGSGGEQQCFKATGAQSKYRLGNECETYAELKLGQELWKEGDKSFYFDTNVAYSVNQEDDWESTSPAFREANIQGKNLIDWLPGSTLWAGKRFYQRHDVHMIDFYYWDISGPGAGLENVDLGLR
;
A
#
# COMPACT_ATOMS: atom_id res chain seq x y z
N MET A 1 41.94 -15.92 -45.16
CA MET A 1 40.60 -16.08 -44.57
C MET A 1 40.53 -15.21 -43.32
N MET A 2 40.05 -13.96 -43.42
CA MET A 2 39.91 -13.07 -42.26
C MET A 2 38.49 -13.17 -41.73
N ILE A 3 38.34 -13.60 -40.48
CA ILE A 3 37.07 -13.60 -39.76
C ILE A 3 36.87 -12.19 -39.20
N THR A 4 36.04 -11.39 -39.86
CA THR A 4 35.56 -10.12 -39.32
C THR A 4 34.62 -10.42 -38.16
N LEU A 5 35.12 -10.33 -36.92
CA LEU A 5 34.26 -10.40 -35.73
C LEU A 5 33.23 -9.26 -35.80
N ARG A 6 31.95 -9.63 -35.85
CA ARG A 6 30.79 -8.74 -35.78
C ARG A 6 30.77 -8.01 -34.42
N LYS A 7 31.40 -6.84 -34.35
CA LYS A 7 31.38 -5.96 -33.15
C LYS A 7 30.04 -5.21 -32.97
N LEU A 8 29.26 -5.06 -34.04
CA LEU A 8 27.95 -4.40 -34.03
C LEU A 8 26.90 -5.06 -33.11
N PRO A 9 26.63 -6.39 -33.18
CA PRO A 9 25.60 -7.00 -32.34
C PRO A 9 25.92 -6.97 -30.85
N LEU A 10 27.21 -7.01 -30.48
CA LEU A 10 27.64 -6.90 -29.08
C LEU A 10 27.43 -5.49 -28.55
N ALA A 11 27.73 -4.46 -29.34
CA ALA A 11 27.48 -3.07 -28.95
C ALA A 11 25.99 -2.75 -28.81
N VAL A 12 25.13 -3.34 -29.66
CA VAL A 12 23.66 -3.21 -29.56
C VAL A 12 23.13 -3.92 -28.31
N ALA A 13 23.64 -5.12 -27.99
CA ALA A 13 23.24 -5.84 -26.78
C ALA A 13 23.66 -5.09 -25.49
N VAL A 14 24.86 -4.50 -25.48
CA VAL A 14 25.34 -3.69 -24.35
C VAL A 14 24.54 -2.39 -24.24
N ALA A 15 24.23 -1.71 -25.34
CA ALA A 15 23.39 -0.51 -25.33
C ALA A 15 21.94 -0.80 -24.88
N ALA A 16 21.37 -1.94 -25.28
CA ALA A 16 20.06 -2.40 -24.80
C ALA A 16 20.07 -2.70 -23.29
N GLY A 17 21.15 -3.29 -22.76
CA GLY A 17 21.34 -3.53 -21.32
C GLY A 17 21.56 -2.26 -20.49
N VAL A 18 22.09 -1.19 -21.10
CA VAL A 18 22.24 0.12 -20.44
C VAL A 18 20.93 0.92 -20.47
N MET A 19 20.10 0.72 -21.50
CA MET A 19 18.75 1.32 -21.62
C MET A 19 17.69 0.59 -20.77
N SER A 20 17.95 -0.65 -20.32
CA SER A 20 17.03 -1.41 -19.46
C SER A 20 17.09 -1.02 -17.98
N ALA A 21 17.90 -0.01 -17.62
CA ALA A 21 17.88 0.60 -16.30
C ALA A 21 16.93 1.81 -16.28
N GLN A 22 15.66 1.62 -16.65
CA GLN A 22 14.65 2.51 -16.08
C GLN A 22 14.62 2.17 -14.60
N ALA A 23 15.03 3.12 -13.77
CA ALA A 23 14.89 3.03 -12.33
C ALA A 23 13.41 2.77 -12.01
N LEU A 24 13.07 1.49 -11.84
CA LEU A 24 11.83 1.02 -11.25
C LEU A 24 11.87 1.43 -9.78
N ALA A 25 11.65 2.72 -9.52
CA ALA A 25 11.46 3.22 -8.18
C ALA A 25 10.14 2.64 -7.70
N VAL A 26 10.24 1.53 -6.96
CA VAL A 26 9.10 0.98 -6.23
C VAL A 26 8.70 2.01 -5.18
N ASP A 27 7.44 2.39 -5.19
CA ASP A 27 6.87 3.24 -4.16
C ASP A 27 6.74 2.43 -2.88
N PHE A 28 7.51 2.80 -1.87
CA PHE A 28 7.42 2.20 -0.54
C PHE A 28 6.59 3.10 0.38
N HIS A 29 5.43 2.60 0.79
CA HIS A 29 4.53 3.26 1.72
C HIS A 29 4.14 2.30 2.83
N GLY A 30 3.46 2.83 3.85
CA GLY A 30 2.99 2.00 4.93
C GLY A 30 2.59 2.79 6.15
N TYR A 31 2.34 2.04 7.22
CA TYR A 31 2.07 2.56 8.54
C TYR A 31 2.61 1.55 9.54
N ALA A 32 3.22 2.02 10.63
CA ALA A 32 3.68 1.14 11.68
C ALA A 32 3.53 1.80 13.05
N ARG A 33 3.27 0.97 14.05
CA ARG A 33 3.40 1.30 15.48
C ARG A 33 4.03 0.11 16.19
N SER A 34 4.90 0.41 17.14
CA SER A 34 5.54 -0.57 18.00
C SER A 34 6.00 0.15 19.27
N GLY A 35 6.07 -0.55 20.39
CA GLY A 35 6.51 0.03 21.65
C GLY A 35 6.73 -1.02 22.73
N ILE A 36 7.04 -0.53 23.92
CA ILE A 36 7.16 -1.31 25.15
C ILE A 36 6.53 -0.50 26.28
N GLY A 37 5.89 -1.17 27.23
CA GLY A 37 5.31 -0.49 28.38
C GLY A 37 5.05 -1.42 29.55
N TRP A 38 4.67 -0.82 30.67
CA TRP A 38 4.46 -1.49 31.95
C TRP A 38 3.19 -1.01 32.62
N THR A 39 2.57 -1.88 33.40
CA THR A 39 1.43 -1.51 34.27
C THR A 39 1.92 -1.19 35.68
N GLY A 40 1.36 -0.15 36.31
CA GLY A 40 1.78 0.30 37.64
C GLY A 40 1.65 -0.75 38.74
N SER A 41 0.72 -1.70 38.62
CA SER A 41 0.57 -2.85 39.53
C SER A 41 1.53 -4.00 39.25
N GLY A 42 2.42 -3.86 38.26
CA GLY A 42 3.32 -4.89 37.78
C GLY A 42 2.84 -5.57 36.50
N GLY A 43 3.78 -6.12 35.74
CA GLY A 43 3.55 -6.77 34.45
C GLY A 43 3.68 -5.83 33.24
N GLU A 44 3.39 -6.39 32.08
CA GLU A 44 3.33 -5.69 30.79
C GLU A 44 2.26 -4.57 30.77
N GLN A 45 2.34 -3.69 29.79
CA GLN A 45 1.33 -2.66 29.56
C GLN A 45 -0.05 -3.27 29.32
N GLN A 46 -1.06 -2.77 30.02
CA GLN A 46 -2.46 -3.12 29.78
C GLN A 46 -3.14 -2.01 28.98
N CYS A 47 -4.00 -2.41 28.05
CA CYS A 47 -4.81 -1.50 27.24
C CYS A 47 -6.26 -1.47 27.70
N PHE A 48 -6.86 -0.28 27.74
CA PHE A 48 -8.18 -0.06 28.30
C PHE A 48 -9.20 0.27 27.20
N LYS A 49 -10.29 -0.50 27.14
CA LYS A 49 -11.46 -0.26 26.31
C LYS A 49 -12.72 -0.53 27.12
N ALA A 50 -13.68 0.39 27.08
CA ALA A 50 -14.94 0.19 27.80
C ALA A 50 -15.71 -1.01 27.22
N THR A 51 -16.33 -1.82 28.09
CA THR A 51 -17.14 -2.97 27.67
C THR A 51 -18.28 -2.52 26.77
N GLY A 52 -18.40 -3.15 25.59
CA GLY A 52 -19.40 -2.78 24.58
C GLY A 52 -19.00 -1.62 23.66
N ALA A 53 -17.93 -0.87 23.96
CA ALA A 53 -17.43 0.16 23.06
C ALA A 53 -16.78 -0.45 21.81
N GLN A 54 -16.90 0.23 20.67
CA GLN A 54 -16.27 -0.21 19.42
C GLN A 54 -14.80 0.20 19.35
N SER A 55 -14.39 1.27 20.05
CA SER A 55 -13.07 1.86 20.00
C SER A 55 -12.53 2.25 21.39
N LYS A 56 -11.26 2.68 21.44
CA LYS A 56 -10.56 3.19 22.63
C LYS A 56 -9.76 4.44 22.24
N TYR A 57 -9.57 5.38 23.17
CA TYR A 57 -8.59 6.46 22.96
C TYR A 57 -7.19 5.86 22.92
N ARG A 58 -6.45 6.08 21.83
CA ARG A 58 -5.26 5.26 21.52
C ARG A 58 -3.95 5.75 22.10
N LEU A 59 -3.80 7.04 22.40
CA LEU A 59 -2.52 7.62 22.83
C LEU A 59 -2.04 6.96 24.14
N GLY A 60 -0.89 6.28 24.11
CA GLY A 60 -0.36 5.53 25.26
C GLY A 60 -1.22 4.33 25.67
N ASN A 61 -2.09 3.86 24.77
CA ASN A 61 -3.08 2.82 25.04
C ASN A 61 -3.20 1.87 23.84
N GLU A 62 -2.07 1.56 23.20
CA GLU A 62 -1.87 0.51 22.18
C GLU A 62 -0.83 -0.48 22.69
N CYS A 63 -1.10 -1.78 22.55
CA CYS A 63 -0.38 -2.87 23.23
C CYS A 63 -0.02 -3.98 22.25
N GLU A 64 0.26 -3.60 21.01
CA GLU A 64 0.58 -4.50 19.93
C GLU A 64 1.53 -3.80 18.96
N THR A 65 2.38 -4.58 18.29
CA THR A 65 3.12 -4.09 17.14
C THR A 65 2.31 -4.39 15.89
N TYR A 66 1.95 -3.33 15.18
CA TYR A 66 1.17 -3.40 13.94
C TYR A 66 1.92 -2.68 12.84
N ALA A 67 2.03 -3.31 11.68
CA ALA A 67 2.64 -2.72 10.50
C ALA A 67 1.88 -3.07 9.22
N GLU A 68 1.76 -2.11 8.32
CA GLU A 68 1.35 -2.27 6.93
C GLU A 68 2.52 -1.89 6.04
N LEU A 69 2.91 -2.81 5.16
CA LEU A 69 3.97 -2.61 4.18
C LEU A 69 3.35 -2.60 2.78
N LYS A 70 3.51 -1.48 2.09
CA LYS A 70 2.94 -1.26 0.75
C LYS A 70 4.07 -1.09 -0.25
N LEU A 71 3.96 -1.83 -1.35
CA LEU A 71 4.81 -1.69 -2.52
C LEU A 71 3.91 -1.38 -3.71
N GLY A 72 4.11 -0.19 -4.27
CA GLY A 72 3.38 0.29 -5.44
C GLY A 72 4.32 0.60 -6.60
N GLN A 73 3.77 0.69 -7.81
CA GLN A 73 4.53 1.10 -8.98
C GLN A 73 3.59 1.60 -10.08
N GLU A 74 3.96 2.71 -10.72
CA GLU A 74 3.39 3.10 -12.01
C GLU A 74 3.97 2.17 -13.10
N LEU A 75 3.17 1.19 -13.55
CA LEU A 75 3.61 0.16 -14.49
C LEU A 75 3.69 0.67 -15.92
N TRP A 76 2.92 1.71 -16.25
CA TRP A 76 2.85 2.28 -17.58
C TRP A 76 2.33 3.72 -17.52
N LYS A 77 2.87 4.57 -18.39
CA LYS A 77 2.43 5.96 -18.58
C LYS A 77 2.60 6.40 -20.02
N GLU A 78 1.56 7.00 -20.59
CA GLU A 78 1.62 7.70 -21.88
C GLU A 78 0.75 8.94 -21.83
N GLY A 79 1.37 10.12 -21.93
CA GLY A 79 0.69 11.40 -21.72
C GLY A 79 -0.02 11.44 -20.37
N ASP A 80 -1.33 11.67 -20.40
CA ASP A 80 -2.18 11.75 -19.20
C ASP A 80 -2.71 10.40 -18.72
N LYS A 81 -2.49 9.31 -19.48
CA LYS A 81 -2.96 7.97 -19.15
C LYS A 81 -1.88 7.22 -18.36
N SER A 82 -2.28 6.48 -17.33
CA SER A 82 -1.35 5.60 -16.60
C SER A 82 -2.03 4.41 -15.95
N PHE A 83 -1.22 3.39 -15.65
CA PHE A 83 -1.59 2.24 -14.83
C PHE A 83 -0.72 2.18 -13.59
N TYR A 84 -1.34 2.19 -12.42
CA TYR A 84 -0.69 2.03 -11.13
C TYR A 84 -1.06 0.69 -10.52
N PHE A 85 -0.07 -0.07 -10.06
CA PHE A 85 -0.27 -1.29 -9.29
C PHE A 85 0.10 -1.04 -7.84
N ASP A 86 -0.74 -1.49 -6.91
CA ASP A 86 -0.54 -1.30 -5.47
C ASP A 86 -0.79 -2.58 -4.69
N THR A 87 0.01 -2.79 -3.63
CA THR A 87 -0.07 -3.94 -2.73
C THR A 87 -0.05 -3.49 -1.27
N ASN A 88 -0.55 -4.33 -0.36
CA ASN A 88 -0.43 -4.12 1.08
C ASN A 88 -0.41 -5.44 1.84
N VAL A 89 0.66 -5.65 2.61
CA VAL A 89 0.82 -6.76 3.53
C VAL A 89 0.82 -6.22 4.95
N ALA A 90 -0.13 -6.68 5.76
CA ALA A 90 -0.25 -6.27 7.15
C ALA A 90 0.24 -7.36 8.12
N TYR A 91 0.93 -6.93 9.17
CA TYR A 91 1.46 -7.73 10.25
C TYR A 91 0.90 -7.21 11.57
N SER A 92 0.57 -8.14 12.48
CA SER A 92 0.20 -7.84 13.85
C SER A 92 0.82 -8.90 14.75
N VAL A 93 1.56 -8.45 15.76
CA VAL A 93 2.22 -9.28 16.77
C VAL A 93 2.07 -8.64 18.15
N ASN A 94 2.26 -9.41 19.22
CA ASN A 94 2.01 -8.93 20.58
C ASN A 94 3.14 -8.05 21.11
N GLN A 95 4.32 -8.07 20.49
CA GLN A 95 5.52 -7.31 20.87
C GLN A 95 6.17 -7.80 22.18
N GLU A 96 6.00 -9.08 22.49
CA GLU A 96 6.51 -9.70 23.73
C GLU A 96 7.95 -10.18 23.60
N ASP A 97 8.38 -10.54 22.38
CA ASP A 97 9.67 -11.15 22.09
C ASP A 97 10.25 -10.64 20.77
N ASP A 98 11.54 -10.92 20.53
CA ASP A 98 12.21 -10.65 19.24
C ASP A 98 11.63 -11.54 18.12
N TRP A 99 11.54 -12.84 18.37
CA TRP A 99 11.01 -13.80 17.39
C TRP A 99 9.51 -14.01 17.59
N GLU A 100 8.71 -13.30 16.82
CA GLU A 100 7.26 -13.47 16.80
C GLU A 100 6.77 -13.97 15.44
N SER A 101 6.28 -15.21 15.41
CA SER A 101 5.66 -15.77 14.21
C SER A 101 4.21 -15.30 14.10
N THR A 102 3.79 -14.89 12.89
CA THR A 102 2.41 -14.47 12.62
C THR A 102 1.99 -14.87 11.20
N SER A 103 0.68 -14.85 10.94
CA SER A 103 0.12 -15.04 9.60
C SER A 103 -0.25 -13.68 9.02
N PRO A 104 0.52 -13.13 8.06
CA PRO A 104 0.25 -11.80 7.53
C PRO A 104 -1.05 -11.76 6.74
N ALA A 105 -1.73 -10.61 6.79
CA ALA A 105 -2.92 -10.38 5.98
C ALA A 105 -2.54 -9.72 4.64
N PHE A 106 -2.87 -10.36 3.52
CA PHE A 106 -2.74 -9.76 2.19
C PHE A 106 -3.96 -8.89 1.90
N ARG A 107 -3.85 -7.60 2.23
CA ARG A 107 -5.01 -6.68 2.33
C ARG A 107 -5.32 -5.97 1.03
N GLU A 108 -4.30 -5.60 0.25
CA GLU A 108 -4.47 -4.92 -1.03
C GLU A 108 -3.64 -5.58 -2.13
N ALA A 109 -4.24 -5.64 -3.32
CA ALA A 109 -3.65 -6.02 -4.59
C ALA A 109 -4.61 -5.53 -5.67
N ASN A 110 -4.35 -4.34 -6.21
CA ASN A 110 -5.24 -3.69 -7.17
C ASN A 110 -4.45 -2.97 -8.27
N ILE A 111 -5.12 -2.78 -9.41
CA ILE A 111 -4.65 -1.94 -10.50
C ILE A 111 -5.61 -0.76 -10.64
N GLN A 112 -5.05 0.42 -10.85
CA GLN A 112 -5.76 1.67 -11.07
C GLN A 112 -5.33 2.24 -12.42
N GLY A 113 -6.29 2.38 -13.34
CA GLY A 113 -6.12 2.95 -14.66
C GLY A 113 -6.67 4.37 -14.70
N LYS A 114 -5.80 5.37 -14.77
CA LYS A 114 -6.16 6.78 -14.77
C LYS A 114 -6.33 7.31 -16.20
N ASN A 115 -7.36 8.13 -16.43
CA ASN A 115 -7.64 8.77 -17.72
C ASN A 115 -7.80 7.79 -18.91
N LEU A 116 -8.26 6.56 -18.65
CA LEU A 116 -8.41 5.56 -19.71
C LEU A 116 -9.67 5.78 -20.55
N ILE A 117 -10.69 6.44 -19.98
CA ILE A 117 -12.00 6.66 -20.60
C ILE A 117 -12.04 8.09 -21.14
N ASP A 118 -11.89 8.26 -22.45
CA ASP A 118 -11.73 9.58 -23.08
C ASP A 118 -12.92 10.53 -22.83
N TRP A 119 -14.13 10.00 -22.71
CA TRP A 119 -15.34 10.78 -22.44
C TRP A 119 -15.58 11.08 -20.94
N LEU A 120 -14.71 10.58 -20.05
CA LEU A 120 -14.69 10.88 -18.62
C LEU A 120 -13.27 11.30 -18.19
N PRO A 121 -12.79 12.46 -18.65
CA PRO A 121 -11.47 12.96 -18.31
C PRO A 121 -11.34 13.12 -16.79
N GLY A 122 -10.20 12.71 -16.23
CA GLY A 122 -9.91 12.72 -14.80
C GLY A 122 -10.29 11.43 -14.05
N SER A 123 -11.15 10.59 -14.63
CA SER A 123 -11.64 9.39 -13.96
C SER A 123 -10.58 8.29 -13.82
N THR A 124 -10.75 7.45 -12.80
CA THR A 124 -9.91 6.27 -12.55
C THR A 124 -10.78 5.01 -12.50
N LEU A 125 -10.49 4.05 -13.38
CA LEU A 125 -11.06 2.70 -13.31
C LEU A 125 -10.14 1.82 -12.47
N TRP A 126 -10.68 1.02 -11.56
CA TRP A 126 -9.87 0.12 -10.73
C TRP A 126 -10.53 -1.23 -10.51
N ALA A 127 -9.70 -2.24 -10.24
CA ALA A 127 -10.14 -3.58 -9.84
C ALA A 127 -9.09 -4.26 -8.95
N GLY A 128 -9.57 -5.10 -8.02
CA GLY A 128 -8.73 -5.87 -7.10
C GLY A 128 -9.13 -5.65 -5.64
N LYS A 129 -8.27 -6.08 -4.71
CA LYS A 129 -8.45 -5.78 -3.29
C LYS A 129 -7.87 -4.40 -3.00
N ARG A 130 -8.68 -3.49 -2.45
CA ARG A 130 -8.27 -2.09 -2.24
C ARG A 130 -8.86 -1.52 -0.96
N PHE A 131 -8.09 -0.67 -0.29
CA PHE A 131 -8.64 0.24 0.70
C PHE A 131 -9.31 1.42 0.01
N TYR A 132 -10.64 1.38 -0.03
CA TYR A 132 -11.41 2.29 -0.85
C TYR A 132 -11.97 3.44 -0.02
N GLN A 133 -11.40 4.63 -0.21
CA GLN A 133 -11.89 5.92 0.31
C GLN A 133 -12.37 5.85 1.77
N ARG A 134 -11.53 5.29 2.63
CA ARG A 134 -11.86 5.08 4.04
C ARG A 134 -11.87 6.41 4.78
N HIS A 135 -12.76 6.53 5.75
CA HIS A 135 -12.79 7.65 6.68
C HIS A 135 -12.72 7.16 8.13
N ASP A 136 -11.79 7.73 8.89
CA ASP A 136 -11.53 7.37 10.27
C ASP A 136 -11.44 8.59 11.20
N VAL A 137 -11.54 8.30 12.50
CA VAL A 137 -11.19 9.23 13.56
C VAL A 137 -9.91 8.73 14.23
N HIS A 138 -8.78 9.29 13.81
CA HIS A 138 -7.44 8.82 14.18
C HIS A 138 -7.24 8.61 15.69
N MET A 139 -7.67 9.55 16.53
CA MET A 139 -7.41 9.52 17.98
C MET A 139 -8.09 8.36 18.73
N ILE A 140 -9.07 7.70 18.11
CA ILE A 140 -9.76 6.53 18.65
C ILE A 140 -9.59 5.28 17.76
N ASP A 141 -8.80 5.36 16.70
CA ASP A 141 -8.59 4.28 15.73
C ASP A 141 -9.91 3.63 15.24
N PHE A 142 -10.90 4.48 14.93
CA PHE A 142 -12.23 4.04 14.52
C PHE A 142 -12.57 4.47 13.11
N TYR A 143 -12.81 3.49 12.24
CA TYR A 143 -13.34 3.69 10.90
C TYR A 143 -14.86 3.75 10.94
N TYR A 144 -15.44 4.90 10.61
CA TYR A 144 -16.89 5.07 10.53
C TYR A 144 -17.42 4.87 9.10
N TRP A 145 -16.54 4.93 8.09
CA TRP A 145 -16.85 4.58 6.72
C TRP A 145 -15.68 3.80 6.12
N ASP A 146 -15.87 2.50 5.97
CA ASP A 146 -14.89 1.61 5.33
C ASP A 146 -15.63 0.47 4.61
N ILE A 147 -15.54 0.50 3.27
CA ILE A 147 -16.10 -0.54 2.39
C ILE A 147 -14.99 -1.31 1.66
N SER A 148 -13.79 -1.34 2.24
CA SER A 148 -12.61 -1.95 1.65
C SER A 148 -12.74 -3.46 1.51
N GLY A 149 -12.12 -4.00 0.47
CA GLY A 149 -12.17 -5.43 0.17
C GLY A 149 -11.94 -5.71 -1.30
N PRO A 150 -12.22 -6.94 -1.77
CA PRO A 150 -12.26 -7.26 -3.19
C PRO A 150 -13.38 -6.46 -3.87
N GLY A 151 -13.05 -5.75 -4.94
CA GLY A 151 -14.02 -4.98 -5.69
C GLY A 151 -13.50 -4.46 -7.01
N ALA A 152 -14.31 -3.60 -7.62
CA ALA A 152 -13.97 -2.80 -8.79
C ALA A 152 -14.84 -1.54 -8.78
N GLY A 153 -14.41 -0.50 -9.49
CA GLY A 153 -15.19 0.72 -9.57
C GLY A 153 -14.60 1.76 -10.52
N LEU A 154 -15.38 2.80 -10.75
CA LEU A 154 -14.98 3.99 -11.47
C LEU A 154 -15.12 5.18 -10.52
N GLU A 155 -14.04 5.92 -10.31
CA GLU A 155 -14.00 7.03 -9.36
C GLU A 155 -13.56 8.35 -10.03
N ASN A 156 -13.76 9.45 -9.32
CA ASN A 156 -13.41 10.81 -9.76
C ASN A 156 -14.06 11.20 -11.10
N VAL A 157 -15.32 10.83 -11.29
CA VAL A 157 -16.15 11.32 -12.39
C VAL A 157 -16.52 12.77 -12.10
N ASP A 158 -16.03 13.70 -12.91
CA ASP A 158 -16.38 15.11 -12.80
C ASP A 158 -17.85 15.34 -13.20
N LEU A 159 -18.62 15.95 -12.30
CA LEU A 159 -20.03 16.30 -12.52
C LEU A 159 -20.23 17.77 -12.86
N GLY A 160 -19.14 18.54 -13.03
CA GLY A 160 -19.18 19.93 -13.52
C GLY A 160 -19.59 20.98 -12.49
N LEU A 161 -19.66 20.62 -11.21
CA LEU A 161 -20.02 21.54 -10.13
C LEU A 161 -18.75 22.18 -9.55
N ARG A 162 -18.47 23.42 -9.95
CA ARG A 162 -17.46 24.30 -9.35
C ARG A 162 -18.12 25.56 -8.82
#